data_AF-A0A4R1QQS3-F1
#
_entry.id   AF-A0A4R1QQS3-F1
#
_cell.length_a   1.000
_cell.length_b   1.000
_cell.length_c   1.000
_cell.angle_alpha   90.00
_cell.angle_beta   90.00
_cell.angle_gamma   90.00
#
_symmetry.space_group_name_H-M   'P 1'
#
loop_
_entity.id
_entity.type
_entity.pdbx_description
1 polymer ?
#
loop_
_entity_poly.entity_id
_entity_poly.type
_entity_poly.pdbx_seq_one_letter_code
_entity_poly.pdbx_strand_id
1 'polypeptide(L)'
;MGKKGFEYEIRGYRYAPESFRAFKGLPGQKMEQIPLSGEQRRKMGYLCMTQGGKAGVAYVKHIERERERKCRLYMTYGFLIKGNPHRYVYCAELRCRESDPLAVRLDTLRAFRECLAQHGGRIEQSVECELDGNYRPVKVRKNYETADLSRPVVVWLYTA
;
A
#
# COMPACT_ATOMS: atom_id res chain seq x y z
N MET A 1 -7.59 -30.74 4.53
CA MET A 1 -8.89 -30.27 3.99
C MET A 1 -8.63 -29.20 2.94
N GLY A 2 -8.89 -29.48 1.66
CA GLY A 2 -8.65 -28.52 0.58
C GLY A 2 -9.44 -27.24 0.81
N LYS A 3 -8.80 -26.07 0.66
CA LYS A 3 -9.49 -24.76 0.73
C LYS A 3 -10.69 -24.83 -0.21
N LYS A 4 -11.92 -24.82 0.32
CA LYS A 4 -13.13 -24.71 -0.49
C LYS A 4 -13.00 -23.41 -1.28
N GLY A 5 -12.79 -23.53 -2.59
CA GLY A 5 -12.61 -22.37 -3.46
C GLY A 5 -13.88 -21.54 -3.48
N PHE A 6 -13.73 -20.22 -3.56
CA PHE A 6 -14.86 -19.34 -3.85
C PHE A 6 -15.42 -19.66 -5.24
N GLU A 7 -16.75 -19.76 -5.33
CA GLU A 7 -17.48 -19.82 -6.58
C GLU A 7 -17.80 -18.40 -7.06
N TYR A 8 -17.76 -18.23 -8.38
CA TYR A 8 -18.03 -16.96 -9.03
C TYR A 8 -19.12 -17.17 -10.06
N GLU A 9 -20.10 -16.28 -10.06
CA GLU A 9 -21.18 -16.29 -11.04
C GLU A 9 -21.30 -14.91 -11.68
N ILE A 10 -21.51 -14.88 -13.00
CA ILE A 10 -21.76 -13.65 -13.73
C ILE A 10 -23.12 -13.77 -14.39
N ARG A 11 -24.01 -12.82 -14.10
CA ARG A 11 -25.36 -12.75 -14.65
C ARG A 11 -25.51 -11.46 -15.43
N GLY A 12 -26.14 -11.51 -16.60
CA GLY A 12 -26.37 -10.34 -17.43
C GLY A 12 -27.11 -10.68 -18.70
N TYR A 13 -27.67 -9.65 -19.34
CA TYR A 13 -28.34 -9.79 -20.62
C TYR A 13 -27.37 -9.54 -21.75
N ARG A 14 -27.39 -10.45 -22.74
CA ARG A 14 -26.55 -10.40 -23.94
C ARG A 14 -26.58 -9.05 -24.66
N TYR A 15 -27.75 -8.44 -24.73
CA TYR A 15 -28.00 -7.19 -25.47
C TYR A 15 -27.88 -5.93 -24.61
N ALA A 16 -27.55 -6.07 -23.32
CA ALA A 16 -27.35 -4.95 -22.41
C ALA A 16 -26.08 -5.18 -21.57
N PRO A 17 -24.88 -4.88 -22.10
CA PRO A 17 -23.60 -5.15 -21.40
C PRO A 17 -23.49 -4.43 -20.04
N GLU A 18 -24.18 -3.30 -19.85
CA GLU A 18 -24.30 -2.57 -18.58
C GLU A 18 -25.03 -3.39 -17.48
N SER A 19 -25.86 -4.36 -17.87
CA SER A 19 -26.65 -5.19 -16.95
C SER A 19 -25.86 -6.27 -16.24
N PHE A 20 -24.63 -6.53 -16.68
CA PHE A 20 -23.79 -7.59 -16.15
C PHE A 20 -23.40 -7.32 -14.68
N ARG A 21 -23.63 -8.31 -13.82
CA ARG A 21 -23.29 -8.31 -12.40
C ARG A 21 -22.48 -9.56 -12.07
N ALA A 22 -21.48 -9.40 -11.21
CA ALA A 22 -20.67 -10.49 -10.69
C ALA A 22 -21.05 -10.79 -9.25
N PHE A 23 -21.04 -12.07 -8.90
CA PHE A 23 -21.37 -12.60 -7.59
C PHE A 23 -20.29 -13.57 -7.13
N LYS A 24 -20.08 -13.64 -5.83
CA LYS A 24 -19.10 -14.53 -5.20
C LYS A 24 -19.66 -15.12 -3.92
N GLY A 25 -19.40 -16.40 -3.68
CA GLY A 25 -19.81 -17.08 -2.47
C GLY A 25 -19.05 -18.38 -2.25
N LEU A 26 -19.23 -18.98 -1.07
CA LEU A 26 -18.81 -20.35 -0.82
C LEU A 26 -19.84 -21.32 -1.42
N PRO A 27 -19.42 -22.54 -1.82
CA PRO A 27 -20.34 -23.54 -2.34
C PRO A 27 -21.50 -23.80 -1.37
N GLY A 28 -22.73 -23.67 -1.87
CA GLY A 28 -23.95 -23.87 -1.08
C GLY A 28 -24.38 -22.68 -0.21
N GLN A 29 -23.70 -21.54 -0.28
CA GLN A 29 -24.09 -20.30 0.41
C GLN A 29 -24.66 -19.27 -0.57
N LYS A 30 -25.47 -18.33 -0.04
CA LYS A 30 -25.96 -17.19 -0.82
C LYS A 30 -24.76 -16.37 -1.30
N MET A 31 -24.66 -16.17 -2.61
CA MET A 31 -23.59 -15.38 -3.20
C MET A 31 -23.84 -13.89 -2.98
N GLU A 32 -22.79 -13.16 -2.64
CA GLU A 32 -22.80 -11.71 -2.49
C GLU A 32 -22.42 -11.04 -3.82
N GLN A 33 -23.06 -9.91 -4.11
CA GLN A 33 -22.72 -9.14 -5.30
C GLN A 33 -21.39 -8.41 -5.11
N ILE A 34 -20.45 -8.61 -6.02
CA ILE A 34 -19.20 -7.85 -6.04
C ILE A 34 -19.51 -6.42 -6.53
N PRO A 35 -19.17 -5.37 -5.75
CA PRO A 35 -19.45 -4.00 -6.16
C PRO A 35 -18.51 -3.62 -7.31
N LEU A 36 -19.00 -3.57 -8.54
CA LEU A 36 -18.23 -3.13 -9.73
C LEU A 36 -18.73 -1.75 -10.20
N SER A 37 -17.81 -0.90 -10.67
CA SER A 37 -18.16 0.36 -11.34
C SER A 37 -18.84 0.09 -12.70
N GLY A 38 -19.52 1.09 -13.27
CA GLY A 38 -20.16 0.96 -14.59
C GLY A 38 -19.19 0.51 -15.68
N GLU A 39 -18.01 1.14 -15.75
CA GLU A 39 -16.96 0.75 -16.69
C GLU A 39 -16.44 -0.67 -16.47
N GLN A 40 -16.25 -1.08 -15.20
CA GLN A 40 -15.84 -2.45 -14.87
C GLN A 40 -16.89 -3.46 -15.31
N ARG A 41 -18.18 -3.15 -15.12
CA ARG A 41 -19.29 -4.02 -15.59
C ARG A 41 -19.30 -4.12 -17.10
N ARG A 42 -19.19 -2.99 -17.82
CA ARG A 42 -19.14 -2.96 -19.28
C ARG A 42 -17.98 -3.79 -19.83
N LYS A 43 -16.77 -3.59 -19.29
CA LYS A 43 -15.57 -4.35 -19.71
C LYS A 43 -15.69 -5.83 -19.38
N MET A 44 -16.20 -6.18 -18.21
CA MET A 44 -16.48 -7.56 -17.83
C MET A 44 -17.50 -8.22 -18.76
N GLY A 45 -18.62 -7.54 -19.04
CA GLY A 45 -19.68 -8.03 -19.94
C GLY A 45 -19.16 -8.24 -21.36
N TYR A 46 -18.34 -7.32 -21.88
CA TYR A 46 -17.66 -7.48 -23.15
C TYR A 46 -16.76 -8.74 -23.17
N LEU A 47 -15.93 -8.92 -22.15
CA LEU A 47 -15.06 -10.11 -22.04
C LEU A 47 -15.85 -11.42 -21.94
N CYS A 48 -16.95 -11.43 -21.17
CA CYS A 48 -17.87 -12.58 -21.11
C CYS A 48 -18.42 -12.94 -22.49
N MET A 49 -18.74 -11.92 -23.30
CA MET A 49 -19.36 -12.06 -24.60
C MET A 49 -18.38 -12.47 -25.71
N THR A 50 -17.17 -11.93 -25.71
CA THR A 50 -16.17 -12.18 -26.76
C THR A 50 -15.27 -13.38 -26.47
N GLN A 51 -14.95 -13.61 -25.19
CA GLN A 51 -13.96 -14.62 -24.75
C GLN A 51 -14.58 -15.68 -23.81
N GLY A 52 -15.88 -15.59 -23.55
CA GLY A 52 -16.63 -16.53 -22.71
C GLY A 52 -16.63 -16.19 -21.22
N GLY A 53 -17.51 -16.85 -20.47
CA GLY A 53 -17.72 -16.58 -19.04
C GLY A 53 -16.47 -16.73 -18.17
N LYS A 54 -15.55 -17.64 -18.53
CA LYS A 54 -14.27 -17.83 -17.83
C LYS A 54 -13.38 -16.58 -17.88
N ALA A 55 -13.37 -15.85 -19.00
CA ALA A 55 -12.59 -14.62 -19.15
C ALA A 55 -13.16 -13.50 -18.28
N GLY A 56 -14.49 -13.37 -18.21
CA GLY A 56 -15.14 -12.44 -17.29
C GLY A 56 -14.83 -12.75 -15.83
N VAL A 57 -14.89 -14.02 -15.42
CA VAL A 57 -14.52 -14.44 -14.05
C VAL A 57 -13.05 -14.14 -13.76
N ALA A 58 -12.15 -14.36 -14.72
CA ALA A 58 -10.74 -14.01 -14.58
C ALA A 58 -10.54 -12.50 -14.37
N TYR A 59 -11.28 -11.67 -15.10
CA TYR A 59 -11.26 -10.21 -14.94
C TYR A 59 -11.80 -9.76 -13.58
N VAL A 60 -12.89 -10.36 -13.09
CA VAL A 60 -13.41 -10.09 -11.73
C VAL A 60 -12.37 -10.44 -10.66
N LYS A 61 -11.74 -11.61 -10.77
CA LYS A 61 -10.64 -12.01 -9.87
C LYS A 61 -9.46 -11.05 -9.93
N HIS A 62 -9.15 -10.50 -11.11
CA HIS A 62 -8.12 -9.46 -11.25
C HIS A 62 -8.46 -8.21 -10.44
N ILE A 63 -9.70 -7.70 -10.58
CA ILE A 63 -10.16 -6.52 -9.83
C ILE A 63 -10.11 -6.76 -8.32
N GLU A 64 -10.58 -7.92 -7.85
CA GLU A 64 -10.53 -8.23 -6.43
C GLU A 64 -9.09 -8.28 -5.90
N ARG A 65 -8.17 -8.89 -6.65
CA ARG A 65 -6.74 -8.88 -6.31
C ARG A 65 -6.14 -7.48 -6.32
N GLU A 66 -6.50 -6.63 -7.28
CA GLU A 66 -6.05 -5.24 -7.30
C GLU A 66 -6.57 -4.45 -6.09
N ARG A 67 -7.83 -4.66 -5.71
CA ARG A 67 -8.40 -4.05 -4.50
C ARG A 67 -7.68 -4.54 -3.25
N GLU A 68 -7.46 -5.84 -3.14
CA GLU A 68 -6.74 -6.43 -2.02
C GLU A 68 -5.29 -5.94 -1.96
N ARG A 69 -4.60 -5.81 -3.11
CA ARG A 69 -3.27 -5.21 -3.21
C ARG A 69 -3.27 -3.76 -2.75
N LYS A 70 -4.23 -2.94 -3.20
CA LYS A 70 -4.40 -1.55 -2.75
C LYS A 70 -4.65 -1.46 -1.25
N CYS A 71 -5.46 -2.37 -0.68
CA CYS A 71 -5.68 -2.44 0.76
C CYS A 71 -4.45 -2.87 1.56
N ARG A 72 -3.48 -3.55 0.92
CA ARG A 72 -2.20 -3.97 1.51
C ARG A 72 -1.07 -2.97 1.31
N LEU A 73 -1.25 -1.99 0.42
CA LEU A 73 -0.31 -0.90 0.22
C LEU A 73 -0.43 0.08 1.39
N TYR A 74 0.53 -0.02 2.31
CA TYR A 74 0.69 1.00 3.33
C TYR A 74 1.51 2.15 2.76
N MET A 75 1.27 3.33 3.29
CA MET A 75 2.08 4.51 3.03
C MET A 75 2.53 5.11 4.35
N THR A 76 3.67 5.77 4.32
CA THR A 76 4.19 6.59 5.41
C THR A 76 4.67 7.91 4.85
N TYR A 77 4.94 8.85 5.74
CA TYR A 77 5.50 10.13 5.41
C TYR A 77 6.98 10.16 5.80
N GLY A 78 7.77 10.73 4.91
CA GLY A 78 9.19 10.99 5.11
C GLY A 78 9.53 12.46 4.98
N PHE A 79 10.77 12.82 5.24
CA PHE A 79 11.32 14.15 4.99
C PHE A 79 12.65 14.03 4.26
N LEU A 80 12.88 14.93 3.30
CA LEU A 80 14.16 15.00 2.58
C LEU A 80 15.30 15.41 3.51
N ILE A 81 16.52 15.01 3.19
CA ILE A 81 17.71 15.37 3.98
C ILE A 81 18.30 16.68 3.44
N LYS A 82 18.59 17.64 4.33
CA LYS A 82 19.13 18.96 3.94
C LYS A 82 20.46 18.86 3.19
N GLY A 83 21.34 17.96 3.63
CA GLY A 83 22.65 17.75 3.02
C GLY A 83 22.63 16.94 1.71
N ASN A 84 21.53 16.25 1.41
CA ASN A 84 21.42 15.45 0.19
C ASN A 84 19.95 15.37 -0.28
N PRO A 85 19.56 16.11 -1.33
CA PRO A 85 18.18 16.19 -1.78
C PRO A 85 17.66 14.90 -2.44
N HIS A 86 18.49 13.89 -2.65
CA HIS A 86 18.08 12.57 -3.17
C HIS A 86 17.82 11.54 -2.07
N ARG A 87 18.09 11.90 -0.81
CA ARG A 87 17.84 11.04 0.35
C ARG A 87 16.69 11.57 1.19
N TYR A 88 15.94 10.66 1.77
CA TYR A 88 14.87 10.96 2.72
C TYR A 88 14.90 9.96 3.86
N VAL A 89 14.34 10.39 4.99
CA VAL A 89 14.11 9.52 6.15
C VAL A 89 12.63 9.38 6.37
N TYR A 90 12.20 8.17 6.71
CA TYR A 90 10.82 7.82 7.01
C TYR A 90 10.77 6.85 8.18
N CYS A 91 9.60 6.74 8.82
CA CYS A 91 9.37 5.79 9.91
C CYS A 91 8.40 4.70 9.44
N ALA A 92 8.87 3.46 9.33
CA ALA A 92 8.05 2.33 8.88
C ALA A 92 6.90 1.98 9.85
N GLU A 93 7.08 2.29 11.14
CA GLU A 93 6.08 2.04 12.19
C GLU A 93 4.91 3.03 12.10
N LEU A 94 5.19 4.29 11.74
CA LEU A 94 4.18 5.32 11.50
C LEU A 94 3.64 5.21 10.08
N ARG A 95 2.68 4.31 9.87
CA ARG A 95 2.08 4.05 8.56
C ARG A 95 0.55 4.13 8.59
N CYS A 96 0.00 4.55 7.46
CA CYS A 96 -1.44 4.60 7.19
C CYS A 96 -1.73 3.98 5.82
N ARG A 97 -3.00 3.80 5.47
CA ARG A 97 -3.42 3.39 4.12
C ARG A 97 -3.83 4.60 3.31
N GLU A 98 -3.74 4.48 1.98
CA GLU A 98 -4.25 5.52 1.08
C GLU A 98 -5.75 5.77 1.28
N SER A 99 -6.49 4.69 1.59
CA SER A 99 -7.93 4.70 1.86
C SER A 99 -8.32 5.28 3.21
N ASP A 100 -7.37 5.50 4.12
CA ASP A 100 -7.68 6.02 5.45
C ASP A 100 -8.17 7.48 5.37
N PRO A 101 -9.01 7.92 6.32
CA PRO A 101 -9.46 9.30 6.37
C PRO A 101 -8.30 10.29 6.37
N LEU A 102 -8.52 11.47 5.79
CA LEU A 102 -7.51 12.53 5.72
C LEU A 102 -6.95 12.90 7.11
N ALA A 103 -7.78 12.86 8.15
CA ALA A 103 -7.35 13.09 9.53
C ALA A 103 -6.22 12.12 9.95
N VAL A 104 -6.41 10.82 9.77
CA VAL A 104 -5.41 9.78 10.11
C VAL A 104 -4.10 10.00 9.35
N ARG A 105 -4.22 10.34 8.07
CA ARG A 105 -3.06 10.64 7.20
C ARG A 105 -2.29 11.87 7.68
N LEU A 106 -2.99 12.94 8.06
CA LEU A 106 -2.39 14.14 8.61
C LEU A 106 -1.76 13.90 9.98
N ASP A 107 -2.41 13.11 10.84
CA ASP A 107 -1.91 12.76 12.16
C ASP A 107 -0.62 11.94 12.05
N THR A 108 -0.54 11.01 11.10
CA THR A 108 0.69 10.24 10.82
C THR A 108 1.85 11.15 10.44
N LEU A 109 1.62 12.13 9.54
CA LEU A 109 2.62 13.12 9.15
C LEU A 109 3.04 14.01 10.33
N ARG A 110 2.08 14.48 11.12
CA ARG A 110 2.34 15.34 12.29
C ARG A 110 3.14 14.61 13.35
N ALA A 111 2.75 13.39 13.70
CA ALA A 111 3.45 12.57 14.68
C ALA A 111 4.92 12.36 14.29
N PHE A 112 5.19 12.06 13.02
CA PHE A 112 6.57 11.90 12.57
C PHE A 112 7.34 13.22 12.58
N ARG A 113 6.71 14.32 12.14
CA ARG A 113 7.33 15.66 12.18
C ARG A 113 7.69 16.09 13.59
N GLU A 114 6.80 15.86 14.55
CA GLU A 114 6.99 16.18 15.96
C GLU A 114 8.11 15.36 16.58
N CYS A 115 8.16 14.06 16.29
CA CYS A 115 9.25 13.18 16.72
C CYS A 115 10.61 13.71 16.23
N LEU A 116 10.73 14.06 14.95
CA LEU A 116 11.96 14.65 14.42
C LEU A 116 12.26 16.02 15.01
N ALA A 117 11.24 16.85 15.26
CA ALA A 117 11.42 18.19 15.82
C ALA A 117 12.02 18.17 17.23
N GLN A 118 11.76 17.13 18.04
CA GLN A 118 12.34 16.98 19.39
C GLN A 118 13.87 17.00 19.39
N HIS A 119 14.50 16.51 18.32
CA HIS A 119 15.95 16.48 18.17
C HIS A 119 16.46 17.46 17.10
N GLY A 120 15.66 18.48 16.75
CA GLY A 120 16.01 19.46 15.72
C GLY A 120 16.14 18.87 14.31
N GLY A 121 15.50 17.72 14.06
CA GLY A 121 15.58 16.97 12.81
C GLY A 121 16.88 16.16 12.65
N ARG A 122 17.69 16.03 13.70
CA ARG A 122 18.94 15.25 13.65
C ARG A 122 18.65 13.76 13.73
N ILE A 123 19.22 13.02 12.78
CA ILE A 123 19.08 11.58 12.66
C ILE A 123 20.50 10.99 12.65
N GLU A 124 20.77 10.06 13.56
CA GLU A 124 22.04 9.34 13.62
C GLU A 124 22.16 8.41 12.40
N GLN A 125 23.19 8.63 11.57
CA GLN A 125 23.40 7.88 10.34
C GLN A 125 24.42 6.74 10.55
N SER A 126 25.55 7.06 11.17
CA SER A 126 26.62 6.11 11.39
C SER A 126 27.39 6.44 12.65
N VAL A 127 28.03 5.41 13.18
CA VAL A 127 28.97 5.51 14.28
C VAL A 127 30.31 5.03 13.75
N GLU A 128 31.29 5.92 13.76
CA GLU A 128 32.67 5.61 13.41
C GLU A 128 33.46 5.45 14.70
N CYS A 129 34.37 4.48 14.74
CA CYS A 129 35.31 4.35 15.85
C CYS A 129 36.64 3.80 15.34
N GLU A 130 37.70 4.16 16.05
CA GLU A 130 38.99 3.51 15.90
C GLU A 130 39.01 2.28 16.81
N LEU A 131 39.78 1.24 16.46
CA LEU A 131 39.95 0.07 17.32
C LEU A 131 41.35 0.11 17.93
N ASP A 132 41.45 -0.17 19.24
CA ASP A 132 42.75 -0.37 19.87
C ASP A 132 43.38 -1.73 19.46
N GLY A 133 44.61 -1.99 19.91
CA GLY A 133 45.30 -3.26 19.65
C GLY A 133 44.59 -4.52 20.20
N ASN A 134 43.54 -4.34 21.01
CA ASN A 134 42.68 -5.39 21.56
C ASN A 134 41.27 -5.37 20.95
N TYR A 135 41.07 -4.70 19.80
CA TYR A 135 39.79 -4.57 19.12
C TYR A 135 38.68 -3.88 19.93
N ARG A 136 39.06 -3.04 20.91
CA ARG A 136 38.09 -2.24 21.67
C ARG A 136 37.86 -0.90 20.97
N PRO A 137 36.61 -0.44 20.87
CA PRO A 137 36.30 0.83 20.23
C PRO A 137 36.85 2.00 21.06
N VAL A 138 37.70 2.80 20.42
CA VAL A 138 38.27 4.05 20.91
C VAL A 138 37.90 5.18 19.94
N LYS A 139 37.84 6.43 20.44
CA LYS A 139 37.45 7.63 19.66
C LYS A 139 36.15 7.46 18.86
N VAL A 140 35.07 7.08 19.53
CA VAL A 140 33.75 6.94 18.92
C VAL A 140 33.22 8.30 18.46
N ARG A 141 32.84 8.41 17.19
CA ARG A 141 32.22 9.58 16.56
C ARG A 141 30.87 9.19 15.99
N LYS A 142 29.87 10.03 16.23
CA LYS A 142 28.52 9.86 15.67
C LYS A 142 28.30 10.87 14.57
N ASN A 143 27.93 10.38 13.39
CA ASN A 143 27.56 11.22 12.26
C ASN A 143 26.05 11.40 12.23
N TYR A 144 25.62 12.65 12.10
CA TYR A 144 24.20 13.00 12.05
C TYR A 144 23.86 13.66 10.71
N GLU A 145 22.73 13.28 10.15
CA GLU A 145 22.09 14.00 9.05
C GLU A 145 20.90 14.81 9.59
N THR A 146 20.52 15.87 8.89
CA THR A 146 19.40 16.73 9.30
C THR A 146 18.26 16.62 8.29
N ALA A 147 17.09 16.19 8.74
CA ALA A 147 15.87 16.20 7.96
C ALA A 147 15.35 17.64 7.76
N ASP A 148 14.85 17.90 6.56
CA ASP A 148 14.15 19.11 6.18
C ASP A 148 12.65 18.94 6.42
N LEU A 149 12.19 19.40 7.60
CA LEU A 149 10.80 19.31 8.02
C LEU A 149 9.83 20.12 7.15
N SER A 150 10.33 20.98 6.27
CA SER A 150 9.52 21.74 5.30
C SER A 150 9.24 20.96 4.02
N ARG A 151 9.96 19.85 3.77
CA ARG A 151 9.88 19.07 2.53
C ARG A 151 9.45 17.62 2.80
N PRO A 152 8.16 17.40 3.09
CA PRO A 152 7.62 16.06 3.27
C PRO A 152 7.57 15.30 1.94
N VAL A 153 7.76 13.99 2.01
CA VAL A 153 7.61 13.05 0.90
C VAL A 153 6.70 11.90 1.31
N VAL A 154 6.02 11.30 0.34
CA VAL A 154 5.20 10.11 0.54
C VAL A 154 6.02 8.88 0.18
N VAL A 155 6.07 7.90 1.08
CA VAL A 155 6.80 6.65 0.90
C VAL A 155 5.81 5.50 0.92
N TRP A 156 5.80 4.69 -0.13
CA TRP A 156 4.96 3.51 -0.24
C TRP A 156 5.68 2.30 0.33
N LEU A 157 5.05 1.62 1.29
CA LEU A 157 5.57 0.45 1.96
C LEU A 157 4.87 -0.79 1.39
N TYR A 158 5.66 -1.67 0.79
CA TYR A 158 5.19 -2.98 0.38
C TYR A 158 5.35 -3.93 1.58
N THR A 159 4.25 -4.48 2.08
CA THR A 159 4.33 -5.63 2.99
C THR A 159 4.73 -6.84 2.17
N ALA A 160 5.93 -7.37 2.42
CA ALA A 160 6.39 -8.66 1.90
C ALA A 160 5.51 -9.80 2.43
#